data_AF-A0A964L2B6-F1
#
_entry.id   AF-A0A964L2B6-F1
#
_cell.length_a   1.000
_cell.length_b   1.000
_cell.length_c   1.000
_cell.angle_alpha   90.00
_cell.angle_beta   90.00
_cell.angle_gamma   90.00
#
_symmetry.space_group_name_H-M   'P 1'
#
loop_
_entity.id
_entity.type
_entity.pdbx_description
1 polymer ?
#
loop_
_entity_poly.entity_id
_entity_poly.type
_entity_poly.pdbx_seq_one_letter_code
_entity_poly.pdbx_strand_id
1 'polypeptide(L)'
;MQCRILVTDLDGTLLDRGGNVSRRNRDALALARDSGIEVVFATGRSFVECRRVSQEVLGDGVVISAGGAALHDIVTGRCTDRIIISDELVAHCTESLIRHGHLAHLLKDSTQAGYDYLLVGECDLDAASTWWFGIHPVITRAVSQLDDEPSRRSSQLEHVLRVGTVARACDLAMVAASIRAEVPERLNIKHWPALVALGTAGIDTHLLEIFDADVDKWRMIQRLCKARGIDESEVVTVGDGLNDIGMLAGAAESYAVANAEPSVAVMAKHRAPDHDADALAFVVAEILRDR
;
A
#
# COMPACT_ATOMS: atom_id res chain seq x y z
N MET A 1 4.83 26.60 -11.01
CA MET A 1 5.22 25.19 -11.29
C MET A 1 4.20 24.58 -12.26
N GLN A 2 4.62 23.78 -13.25
CA GLN A 2 3.67 23.09 -14.13
C GLN A 2 3.35 21.68 -13.60
N CYS A 3 2.61 21.58 -12.49
CA CYS A 3 2.18 20.28 -11.96
C CYS A 3 1.25 19.57 -12.97
N ARG A 4 1.56 18.30 -13.28
CA ARG A 4 0.77 17.41 -14.13
C ARG A 4 0.23 16.19 -13.39
N ILE A 5 0.90 15.75 -12.33
CA ILE A 5 0.43 14.65 -11.48
C ILE A 5 0.44 15.10 -10.01
N LEU A 6 -0.70 14.94 -9.34
CA LEU A 6 -0.83 15.03 -7.88
C LEU A 6 -0.98 13.61 -7.33
N VAL A 7 -0.03 13.16 -6.53
CA VAL A 7 -0.10 11.87 -5.83
C VAL A 7 -0.38 12.11 -4.35
N THR A 8 -1.36 11.41 -3.79
CA THR A 8 -1.67 11.49 -2.35
C THR A 8 -1.76 10.11 -1.73
N ASP A 9 -1.24 9.98 -0.51
CA ASP A 9 -1.60 8.87 0.36
C ASP A 9 -3.09 8.96 0.78
N LEU A 10 -3.62 7.84 1.28
CA LEU A 10 -4.97 7.71 1.81
C LEU A 10 -5.02 7.87 3.34
N ASP A 11 -4.42 6.93 4.07
CA ASP A 11 -4.65 6.73 5.50
C ASP A 11 -3.79 7.70 6.32
N GLY A 12 -4.42 8.65 7.02
CA GLY A 12 -3.66 9.69 7.73
C GLY A 12 -3.31 10.88 6.83
N THR A 13 -3.70 10.86 5.56
CA THR A 13 -3.45 11.97 4.62
C THR A 13 -4.73 12.50 3.96
N LEU A 14 -5.42 11.68 3.15
CA LEU A 14 -6.65 12.09 2.45
C LEU A 14 -7.92 11.73 3.24
N LEU A 15 -7.91 10.56 3.89
CA LEU A 15 -9.00 10.07 4.71
C LEU A 15 -8.96 10.76 6.07
N ASP A 16 -10.11 11.20 6.57
CA ASP A 16 -10.27 11.65 7.94
C ASP A 16 -10.19 10.48 8.94
N ARG A 17 -10.22 10.76 10.25
CA ARG A 17 -10.22 9.72 11.29
C ARG A 17 -11.37 8.71 11.19
N GLY A 18 -12.45 9.06 10.49
CA GLY A 18 -13.59 8.19 10.22
C GLY A 18 -13.42 7.33 8.97
N GLY A 19 -12.29 7.45 8.25
CA GLY A 19 -12.03 6.76 7.00
C GLY A 19 -12.76 7.35 5.79
N ASN A 20 -13.20 8.62 5.87
CA ASN A 20 -13.96 9.28 4.80
C ASN A 20 -13.14 10.38 4.14
N VAL A 21 -13.48 10.72 2.89
CA VAL A 21 -12.96 11.93 2.24
C VAL A 21 -13.98 13.06 2.40
N SER A 22 -13.55 14.15 3.04
CA SER A 22 -14.39 15.34 3.24
C SER A 22 -14.89 15.90 1.90
N ARG A 23 -16.04 16.59 1.94
CA ARG A 23 -16.59 17.25 0.74
C ARG A 23 -15.58 18.24 0.14
N ARG A 24 -14.87 19.00 0.98
CA ARG A 24 -13.92 20.02 0.52
C ARG A 24 -12.71 19.38 -0.18
N ASN A 25 -12.18 18.30 0.35
CA ASN A 25 -11.12 17.54 -0.32
C ASN A 25 -11.61 16.96 -1.65
N ARG A 26 -12.83 16.39 -1.69
CA ARG A 26 -13.42 15.88 -2.96
C ARG A 26 -13.55 16.98 -4.01
N ASP A 27 -14.13 18.12 -3.64
CA ASP A 27 -14.32 19.26 -4.54
C ASP A 27 -12.97 19.78 -5.06
N ALA A 28 -11.93 19.80 -4.21
CA ALA A 28 -10.59 20.21 -4.60
C ALA A 28 -9.90 19.21 -5.55
N LEU A 29 -10.01 17.91 -5.30
CA LEU A 29 -9.46 16.90 -6.21
C LEU A 29 -10.15 16.93 -7.57
N ALA A 30 -11.47 17.18 -7.60
CA ALA A 30 -12.21 17.40 -8.85
C ALA A 30 -11.70 18.64 -9.59
N LEU A 31 -11.51 19.77 -8.88
CA LEU A 31 -10.95 20.99 -9.46
C LEU A 31 -9.54 20.79 -10.05
N ALA A 32 -8.68 20.02 -9.38
CA ALA A 32 -7.35 19.68 -9.89
C ALA A 32 -7.47 18.92 -11.23
N ARG A 33 -8.38 17.94 -11.31
CA ARG A 33 -8.63 17.16 -12.54
C ARG A 33 -9.21 18.02 -13.66
N ASP A 34 -10.17 18.89 -13.35
CA ASP A 34 -10.74 19.85 -14.31
C ASP A 34 -9.67 20.83 -14.84
N SER A 35 -8.62 21.06 -14.06
CA SER A 35 -7.45 21.86 -14.44
C SER A 35 -6.40 21.05 -15.22
N GLY A 36 -6.68 19.78 -15.56
CA GLY A 36 -5.78 18.91 -16.31
C GLY A 36 -4.64 18.30 -15.49
N ILE A 37 -4.78 18.21 -14.17
CA ILE A 37 -3.85 17.50 -13.28
C ILE A 37 -4.39 16.07 -13.07
N GLU A 38 -3.58 15.07 -13.38
CA GLU A 38 -3.91 13.68 -13.05
C GLU A 38 -3.77 13.49 -11.54
N VAL A 39 -4.82 13.01 -10.88
CA VAL A 39 -4.80 12.70 -9.45
C VAL A 39 -4.65 11.20 -9.28
N VAL A 40 -3.65 10.78 -8.48
CA VAL A 40 -3.31 9.38 -8.24
C VAL A 40 -3.28 9.12 -6.74
N PHE A 41 -3.93 8.04 -6.31
CA PHE A 41 -3.80 7.57 -4.93
C PHE A 41 -2.62 6.62 -4.81
N ALA A 42 -1.85 6.71 -3.72
CA ALA A 42 -0.73 5.80 -3.43
C ALA A 42 -0.79 5.32 -1.98
N THR A 43 -1.14 4.05 -1.76
CA THR A 43 -1.49 3.53 -0.42
C THR A 43 -0.79 2.20 -0.10
N GLY A 44 -0.62 1.92 1.20
CA GLY A 44 -0.25 0.59 1.70
C GLY A 44 -1.32 -0.46 1.48
N ARG A 45 -2.59 -0.06 1.38
CA ARG A 45 -3.73 -0.96 1.13
C ARG A 45 -3.58 -1.70 -0.20
N SER A 46 -4.00 -2.96 -0.24
CA SER A 46 -4.21 -3.71 -1.48
C SER A 46 -5.31 -3.06 -2.33
N PHE A 47 -5.40 -3.45 -3.61
CA PHE A 47 -6.41 -2.88 -4.50
C PHE A 47 -7.83 -3.11 -4.00
N VAL A 48 -8.16 -4.31 -3.53
CA VAL A 48 -9.52 -4.61 -3.03
C VAL A 48 -9.92 -3.73 -1.84
N GLU A 49 -8.96 -3.36 -0.99
CA GLU A 49 -9.17 -2.52 0.20
C GLU A 49 -9.30 -1.03 -0.15
N CYS A 50 -8.60 -0.53 -1.17
CA CYS A 50 -8.70 0.87 -1.60
C CYS A 50 -9.73 1.11 -2.72
N ARG A 51 -10.21 0.05 -3.37
CA ARG A 51 -11.11 0.13 -4.55
C ARG A 51 -12.30 1.04 -4.31
N ARG A 52 -13.00 0.88 -3.18
CA ARG A 52 -14.21 1.64 -2.89
C ARG A 52 -13.92 3.15 -2.85
N VAL A 53 -12.91 3.57 -2.09
CA VAL A 53 -12.57 5.00 -2.00
C VAL A 53 -12.05 5.54 -3.34
N SER A 54 -11.24 4.77 -4.07
CA SER A 54 -10.77 5.16 -5.41
C SER A 54 -11.93 5.37 -6.38
N GLN A 55 -12.92 4.47 -6.39
CA GLN A 55 -14.10 4.58 -7.25
C GLN A 55 -15.04 5.71 -6.83
N GLU A 56 -15.26 5.90 -5.53
CA GLU A 56 -16.15 6.95 -5.02
C GLU A 56 -15.56 8.37 -5.17
N VAL A 57 -14.23 8.52 -5.14
CA VAL A 57 -13.57 9.84 -5.18
C VAL A 57 -13.08 10.19 -6.58
N LEU A 58 -12.42 9.26 -7.27
CA LEU A 58 -11.88 9.50 -8.60
C LEU A 58 -12.77 8.92 -9.71
N GLY A 59 -13.37 7.75 -9.50
CA GLY A 59 -14.23 7.09 -10.49
C GLY A 59 -13.49 6.47 -11.69
N ASP A 60 -12.37 7.05 -12.11
CA ASP A 60 -11.47 6.54 -13.13
C ASP A 60 -10.00 6.85 -12.80
N GLY A 61 -9.09 6.43 -13.69
CA GLY A 61 -7.65 6.63 -13.54
C GLY A 61 -6.97 5.42 -12.91
N VAL A 62 -5.84 5.66 -12.25
CA VAL A 62 -5.00 4.61 -11.66
C VAL A 62 -4.77 4.83 -10.16
N VAL A 63 -4.50 3.74 -9.45
CA VAL A 63 -4.12 3.74 -8.03
C VAL A 63 -2.87 2.89 -7.83
N ILE A 64 -1.92 3.43 -7.07
CA ILE A 64 -0.76 2.70 -6.56
C ILE A 64 -1.18 2.04 -5.24
N SER A 65 -1.05 0.72 -5.18
CA SER A 65 -1.52 -0.13 -4.09
C SER A 65 -0.39 -0.98 -3.54
N ALA A 66 -0.62 -1.62 -2.39
CA ALA A 66 0.31 -2.52 -1.72
C ALA A 66 1.70 -1.88 -1.54
N GLY A 67 1.72 -0.63 -1.07
CA GLY A 67 2.96 0.10 -0.76
C GLY A 67 3.81 0.48 -1.97
N GLY A 68 3.28 0.38 -3.18
CA GLY A 68 4.04 0.56 -4.42
C GLY A 68 4.27 -0.74 -5.20
N ALA A 69 3.84 -1.89 -4.68
CA ALA A 69 4.03 -3.17 -5.37
C ALA A 69 3.15 -3.30 -6.63
N ALA A 70 2.05 -2.56 -6.75
CA ALA A 70 1.18 -2.66 -7.92
C ALA A 70 0.48 -1.36 -8.28
N LEU A 71 0.35 -1.11 -9.58
CA LEU A 71 -0.48 -0.06 -10.19
C LEU A 71 -1.74 -0.72 -10.76
N HIS A 72 -2.91 -0.20 -10.39
CA HIS A 72 -4.20 -0.72 -10.84
C HIS A 72 -5.03 0.34 -11.54
N ASP A 73 -5.72 -0.05 -12.61
CA ASP A 73 -6.79 0.76 -13.21
C ASP A 73 -8.04 0.69 -12.32
N ILE A 74 -8.59 1.85 -11.96
CA ILE A 74 -9.67 1.97 -10.96
C ILE A 74 -11.00 1.37 -11.47
N VAL A 75 -11.25 1.45 -12.77
CA VAL A 75 -12.52 1.04 -13.39
C VAL A 75 -12.53 -0.48 -13.55
N THR A 76 -11.53 -1.00 -14.24
CA THR A 76 -11.42 -2.41 -14.61
C THR A 76 -10.87 -3.27 -13.49
N GLY A 77 -10.15 -2.67 -12.54
CA GLY A 77 -9.40 -3.37 -11.50
C GLY A 77 -8.15 -4.08 -12.00
N ARG A 78 -7.78 -3.91 -13.28
CA ARG A 78 -6.62 -4.57 -13.87
C ARG A 78 -5.33 -4.04 -13.27
N CYS A 79 -4.43 -4.93 -12.85
CA CYS A 79 -3.05 -4.58 -12.54
C CYS A 79 -2.29 -4.27 -13.84
N THR A 80 -1.83 -3.02 -13.99
CA THR A 80 -1.16 -2.50 -15.19
C THR A 80 0.37 -2.49 -15.07
N ASP A 81 0.90 -2.42 -13.85
CA ASP A 81 2.33 -2.58 -13.54
C ASP A 81 2.45 -3.21 -12.14
N ARG A 82 3.51 -3.99 -11.91
CA ARG A 82 3.77 -4.62 -10.62
C ARG A 82 5.25 -4.90 -10.38
N ILE A 83 5.58 -5.01 -9.11
CA ILE A 83 6.82 -5.51 -8.57
C ILE A 83 6.44 -6.71 -7.72
N ILE A 84 6.92 -7.89 -8.11
CA ILE A 84 6.59 -9.15 -7.44
C ILE A 84 7.81 -9.66 -6.69
N ILE A 85 7.57 -10.42 -5.64
CA ILE A 85 8.62 -11.18 -4.97
C ILE A 85 8.94 -12.40 -5.84
N SER A 86 10.22 -12.69 -6.07
CA SER A 86 10.60 -13.88 -6.83
C SER A 86 10.17 -15.17 -6.12
N ASP A 87 9.74 -16.19 -6.86
CA ASP A 87 9.26 -17.47 -6.35
C ASP A 87 10.17 -18.08 -5.26
N GLU A 88 11.50 -18.05 -5.45
CA GLU A 88 12.49 -18.52 -4.46
C GLU A 88 12.34 -17.81 -3.10
N LEU A 89 12.19 -16.48 -3.13
CA LEU A 89 12.04 -15.66 -1.92
C LEU A 89 10.65 -15.81 -1.31
N VAL A 90 9.61 -15.98 -2.12
CA VAL A 90 8.26 -16.29 -1.62
C VAL A 90 8.28 -17.61 -0.85
N ALA A 91 8.84 -18.66 -1.45
CA ALA A 91 8.96 -19.97 -0.82
C ALA A 91 9.73 -19.87 0.50
N HIS A 92 10.90 -19.24 0.47
CA HIS A 92 11.73 -19.04 1.66
C HIS A 92 11.01 -18.31 2.80
N CYS A 93 10.36 -17.18 2.51
CA CYS A 93 9.63 -16.41 3.52
C CYS A 93 8.45 -17.22 4.08
N THR A 94 7.72 -17.90 3.22
CA THR A 94 6.55 -18.71 3.59
C THR A 94 6.95 -19.87 4.50
N GLU A 95 8.00 -20.62 4.13
CA GLU A 95 8.54 -21.71 4.93
C GLU A 95 9.04 -21.22 6.29
N SER A 96 9.70 -20.06 6.33
CA SER A 96 10.16 -19.45 7.58
C SER A 96 8.98 -19.09 8.49
N LEU A 97 7.90 -18.49 7.96
CA LEU A 97 6.68 -18.19 8.73
C LEU A 97 6.04 -19.46 9.29
N ILE A 98 5.88 -20.50 8.48
CA ILE A 98 5.30 -21.78 8.90
C ILE A 98 6.16 -22.43 9.99
N ARG A 99 7.50 -22.44 9.83
CA ARG A 99 8.43 -22.99 10.83
C ARG A 99 8.32 -22.27 12.19
N HIS A 100 8.01 -20.98 12.18
CA HIS A 100 7.78 -20.18 13.39
C HIS A 100 6.34 -20.26 13.91
N GLY A 101 5.49 -21.12 13.33
CA GLY A 101 4.12 -21.35 13.80
C GLY A 101 3.13 -20.26 13.39
N HIS A 102 3.33 -19.67 12.21
CA HIS A 102 2.45 -18.63 11.66
C HIS A 102 1.79 -19.09 10.36
N LEU A 103 0.54 -18.68 10.16
CA LEU A 103 -0.14 -18.78 8.87
C LEU A 103 0.41 -17.69 7.94
N ALA A 104 0.96 -18.08 6.80
CA ALA A 104 1.48 -17.12 5.83
C ALA A 104 0.35 -16.55 4.96
N HIS A 105 0.32 -15.23 4.80
CA HIS A 105 -0.62 -14.48 3.97
C HIS A 105 0.10 -13.98 2.72
N LEU A 106 -0.17 -14.58 1.57
CA LEU A 106 0.42 -14.18 0.29
C LEU A 106 -0.58 -13.31 -0.48
N LEU A 107 -0.38 -11.99 -0.46
CA LEU A 107 -1.16 -11.06 -1.29
C LEU A 107 -0.75 -11.22 -2.75
N LYS A 108 -1.72 -11.42 -3.63
CA LYS A 108 -1.51 -11.65 -5.07
C LYS A 108 -2.10 -10.53 -5.91
N ASP A 109 -1.59 -10.39 -7.14
CA ASP A 109 -2.33 -9.75 -8.22
C ASP A 109 -3.57 -10.60 -8.55
N SER A 110 -4.72 -10.20 -8.01
CA SER A 110 -5.95 -10.98 -8.13
C SER A 110 -6.48 -11.04 -9.56
N THR A 111 -6.03 -10.17 -10.47
CA THR A 111 -6.41 -10.24 -11.89
C THR A 111 -5.71 -11.36 -12.64
N GLN A 112 -4.59 -11.85 -12.11
CA GLN A 112 -3.89 -13.03 -12.61
C GLN A 112 -4.28 -14.29 -11.82
N ALA A 113 -4.35 -14.18 -10.49
CA ALA A 113 -4.57 -15.33 -9.61
C ALA A 113 -6.05 -15.75 -9.49
N GLY A 114 -6.99 -14.81 -9.65
CA GLY A 114 -8.42 -15.04 -9.42
C GLY A 114 -8.84 -15.03 -7.95
N TYR A 115 -7.94 -14.66 -7.04
CA TYR A 115 -8.16 -14.46 -5.61
C TYR A 115 -7.10 -13.48 -5.07
N ASP A 116 -7.37 -12.84 -3.93
CA ASP A 116 -6.51 -11.78 -3.36
C ASP A 116 -5.42 -12.37 -2.46
N TYR A 117 -5.74 -13.38 -1.65
CA TYR A 117 -4.77 -14.00 -0.73
C TYR A 117 -4.69 -15.52 -0.87
N LEU A 118 -3.47 -16.05 -0.94
CA LEU A 118 -3.20 -17.45 -0.60
C LEU A 118 -2.76 -17.53 0.86
N LEU A 119 -3.50 -18.28 1.67
CA LEU A 119 -3.17 -18.61 3.05
C LEU A 119 -2.44 -19.96 3.06
N VAL A 120 -1.25 -20.00 3.64
CA VAL A 120 -0.38 -21.19 3.61
C VAL A 120 0.01 -21.58 5.03
N GLY A 121 -0.34 -22.81 5.42
CA GLY A 121 -0.05 -23.39 6.73
C GLY A 121 -1.29 -23.97 7.40
N GLU A 122 -1.09 -24.61 8.55
CA GLU A 122 -2.15 -25.29 9.31
C GLU A 122 -2.72 -24.45 10.46
N CYS A 123 -2.13 -23.28 10.74
CA CYS A 123 -2.58 -22.39 11.80
C CYS A 123 -3.88 -21.67 11.40
N ASP A 124 -4.74 -21.40 12.37
CA ASP A 124 -5.91 -20.56 12.16
C ASP A 124 -5.53 -19.10 11.84
N LEU A 125 -6.39 -18.42 11.10
CA LEU A 125 -6.29 -16.99 10.85
C LEU A 125 -6.42 -16.21 12.17
N ASP A 126 -5.55 -15.24 12.40
CA ASP A 126 -5.60 -14.43 13.62
C ASP A 126 -6.87 -13.54 13.65
N ALA A 127 -7.20 -13.03 14.84
CA ALA A 127 -8.41 -12.24 15.04
C ALA A 127 -8.41 -10.91 14.26
N ALA A 128 -7.25 -10.27 14.07
CA ALA A 128 -7.17 -9.01 13.35
C ALA A 128 -7.35 -9.23 11.85
N SER A 129 -6.69 -10.23 11.27
CA SER A 129 -6.91 -10.58 9.86
C SER A 129 -8.32 -11.11 9.61
N THR A 130 -8.89 -11.88 10.54
CA THR A 130 -10.29 -12.34 10.46
C THR A 130 -11.26 -11.16 10.38
N TRP A 131 -11.07 -10.15 11.25
CA TRP A 131 -11.88 -8.94 11.20
C TRP A 131 -11.63 -8.13 9.92
N TRP A 132 -10.37 -7.92 9.55
CA TRP A 132 -9.97 -7.15 8.37
C TRP A 132 -10.53 -7.75 7.07
N PHE A 133 -10.40 -9.06 6.90
CA PHE A 133 -10.99 -9.79 5.76
C PHE A 133 -12.51 -9.86 5.84
N GLY A 134 -13.13 -9.67 7.00
CA GLY A 134 -14.58 -9.63 7.16
C GLY A 134 -15.21 -8.28 6.76
N ILE A 135 -14.48 -7.17 6.88
CA ILE A 135 -14.96 -5.83 6.50
C ILE A 135 -14.65 -5.46 5.05
N HIS A 136 -13.73 -6.20 4.40
CA HIS A 136 -13.38 -6.04 3.00
C HIS A 136 -13.82 -7.28 2.19
N PRO A 137 -14.24 -7.13 0.92
CA PRO A 137 -14.68 -8.26 0.10
C PRO A 137 -13.49 -9.06 -0.45
N VAL A 138 -12.59 -9.49 0.42
CA VAL A 138 -11.34 -10.21 0.10
C VAL A 138 -11.66 -11.66 -0.26
N ILE A 139 -11.10 -12.14 -1.37
CA ILE A 139 -11.20 -13.54 -1.78
C ILE A 139 -9.94 -14.27 -1.34
N THR A 140 -10.08 -15.29 -0.50
CA THR A 140 -8.96 -16.10 -0.01
C THR A 140 -8.99 -17.53 -0.56
N ARG A 141 -7.82 -18.15 -0.67
CA ARG A 141 -7.64 -19.60 -0.79
C ARG A 141 -6.71 -20.07 0.33
N ALA A 142 -6.85 -21.32 0.74
CA ALA A 142 -6.01 -21.91 1.79
C ALA A 142 -5.43 -23.25 1.35
N VAL A 143 -4.16 -23.46 1.67
CA VAL A 143 -3.41 -24.71 1.44
C VAL A 143 -2.53 -25.00 2.66
N SER A 144 -2.24 -26.27 2.94
CA SER A 144 -1.36 -26.63 4.06
C SER A 144 0.11 -26.35 3.74
N GLN A 145 0.52 -26.60 2.50
CA GLN A 145 1.88 -26.39 1.98
C GLN A 145 1.82 -25.76 0.58
N LEU A 146 2.93 -25.13 0.18
CA LEU A 146 3.07 -24.48 -1.13
C LEU A 146 2.95 -25.43 -2.34
N ASP A 147 3.07 -26.75 -2.12
CA ASP A 147 2.99 -27.75 -3.19
C ASP A 147 1.60 -28.39 -3.30
N ASP A 148 0.64 -28.02 -2.45
CA ASP A 148 -0.61 -28.79 -2.28
C ASP A 148 -1.72 -28.52 -3.34
N GLU A 149 -1.67 -27.43 -4.13
CA GLU A 149 -2.59 -27.24 -5.27
C GLU A 149 -2.08 -27.86 -6.58
N PRO A 150 -2.89 -28.70 -7.25
CA PRO A 150 -2.66 -29.13 -8.61
C PRO A 150 -3.21 -28.10 -9.61
N SER A 151 -2.54 -26.96 -9.80
CA SER A 151 -2.99 -25.99 -10.81
C SER A 151 -2.23 -26.18 -12.14
N ARG A 152 -2.99 -26.37 -13.23
CA ARG A 152 -2.49 -26.45 -14.62
C ARG A 152 -2.20 -25.06 -15.23
N ARG A 153 -2.12 -24.00 -14.42
CA ARG A 153 -1.83 -22.62 -14.85
C ARG A 153 -0.87 -21.99 -13.85
N SER A 154 0.42 -22.15 -14.13
CA SER A 154 1.53 -21.36 -13.57
C SER A 154 1.69 -21.46 -12.02
N SER A 155 2.88 -21.20 -11.48
CA SER A 155 3.23 -21.60 -10.11
C SER A 155 2.31 -20.94 -9.05
N GLN A 156 2.09 -21.60 -7.90
CA GLN A 156 1.35 -20.98 -6.77
C GLN A 156 2.01 -19.69 -6.25
N LEU A 157 3.28 -19.50 -6.57
CA LEU A 157 4.14 -18.40 -6.14
C LEU A 157 4.13 -17.23 -7.12
N GLU A 158 3.69 -17.44 -8.36
CA GLU A 158 3.60 -16.38 -9.35
C GLU A 158 2.67 -15.26 -8.89
N HIS A 159 3.07 -14.02 -9.20
CA HIS A 159 2.30 -12.81 -8.95
C HIS A 159 2.07 -12.46 -7.47
N VAL A 160 2.91 -12.96 -6.55
CA VAL A 160 2.89 -12.54 -5.15
C VAL A 160 3.49 -11.13 -5.02
N LEU A 161 2.68 -10.22 -4.51
CA LEU A 161 3.03 -8.83 -4.26
C LEU A 161 3.62 -8.64 -2.86
N ARG A 162 3.09 -9.37 -1.87
CA ARG A 162 3.49 -9.28 -0.46
C ARG A 162 3.38 -10.64 0.21
N VAL A 163 4.39 -11.00 1.01
CA VAL A 163 4.29 -12.08 2.00
C VAL A 163 4.08 -11.43 3.36
N GLY A 164 3.21 -11.96 4.20
CA GLY A 164 2.99 -11.41 5.53
C GLY A 164 2.31 -12.37 6.49
N THR A 165 2.11 -11.90 7.71
CA THR A 165 1.26 -12.56 8.71
C THR A 165 0.93 -11.54 9.80
N VAL A 166 0.01 -11.87 10.70
CA VAL A 166 -0.29 -11.03 11.87
C VAL A 166 -0.12 -11.86 13.13
N ALA A 167 0.68 -11.36 14.07
CA ALA A 167 0.94 -12.00 15.36
C ALA A 167 1.41 -10.96 16.39
N ARG A 168 1.87 -11.41 17.56
CA ARG A 168 2.46 -10.52 18.57
C ARG A 168 3.74 -9.88 18.03
N ALA A 169 4.02 -8.64 18.40
CA ALA A 169 5.17 -7.90 17.89
C ALA A 169 6.50 -8.62 18.17
N CYS A 170 6.63 -9.25 19.34
CA CYS A 170 7.84 -10.02 19.68
C CYS A 170 8.03 -11.25 18.79
N ASP A 171 6.96 -11.97 18.43
CA ASP A 171 7.03 -13.12 17.53
C ASP A 171 7.41 -12.69 16.12
N LEU A 172 6.80 -11.59 15.64
CA LEU A 172 7.11 -11.03 14.33
C LEU A 172 8.54 -10.48 14.24
N ALA A 173 9.07 -9.90 15.33
CA ALA A 173 10.45 -9.47 15.39
C ALA A 173 11.43 -10.65 15.26
N MET A 174 11.13 -11.80 15.88
CA MET A 174 11.94 -13.01 15.77
C MET A 174 11.98 -13.56 14.35
N VAL A 175 10.82 -13.78 13.73
CA VAL A 175 10.77 -14.32 12.36
C VAL A 175 11.35 -13.33 11.34
N ALA A 176 11.10 -12.02 11.50
CA ALA A 176 11.71 -11.00 10.65
C ALA A 176 13.24 -10.99 10.77
N ALA A 177 13.80 -11.21 11.97
CA ALA A 177 15.24 -11.33 12.16
C ALA A 177 15.80 -12.60 11.51
N SER A 178 15.11 -13.74 11.60
CA SER A 178 15.51 -14.99 10.91
C SER A 178 15.58 -14.78 9.40
N ILE A 179 14.50 -14.25 8.80
CA ILE A 179 14.46 -14.03 7.35
C ILE A 179 15.54 -13.04 6.91
N ARG A 180 15.80 -11.96 7.67
CA ARG A 180 16.89 -11.02 7.35
C ARG A 180 18.28 -11.65 7.43
N ALA A 181 18.51 -12.58 8.36
CA ALA A 181 19.78 -13.27 8.48
C ALA A 181 20.04 -14.21 7.29
N GLU A 182 18.97 -14.76 6.72
CA GLU A 182 19.02 -15.69 5.58
C GLU A 182 19.02 -14.95 4.23
N VAL A 183 18.35 -13.80 4.12
CA VAL A 183 18.21 -12.98 2.90
C VAL A 183 18.31 -11.47 3.18
N PRO A 184 19.50 -10.93 3.48
CA PRO A 184 19.64 -9.55 3.97
C PRO A 184 19.39 -8.44 2.94
N GLU A 185 19.63 -8.66 1.65
CA GLU A 185 19.73 -7.56 0.65
C GLU A 185 18.63 -7.55 -0.41
N ARG A 186 17.60 -8.41 -0.29
CA ARG A 186 16.59 -8.58 -1.35
C ARG A 186 15.15 -8.34 -0.94
N LEU A 187 14.90 -8.00 0.33
CA LEU A 187 13.55 -7.88 0.87
C LEU A 187 13.37 -6.64 1.74
N ASN A 188 12.23 -5.97 1.56
CA ASN A 188 11.73 -4.95 2.46
C ASN A 188 10.86 -5.61 3.52
N ILE A 189 11.44 -5.87 4.70
CA ILE A 189 10.79 -6.56 5.82
C ILE A 189 10.48 -5.56 6.93
N LYS A 190 9.21 -5.39 7.30
CA LYS A 190 8.77 -4.47 8.36
C LYS A 190 7.56 -5.03 9.09
N HIS A 191 7.42 -4.69 10.37
CA HIS A 191 6.19 -4.97 11.10
C HIS A 191 5.77 -3.78 11.97
N TRP A 192 4.48 -3.58 12.14
CA TRP A 192 3.89 -2.45 12.88
C TRP A 192 2.51 -2.83 13.43
N PRO A 193 1.95 -2.04 14.37
CA PRO A 193 0.65 -2.33 14.98
C PRO A 193 -0.43 -2.58 13.92
N ALA A 194 -1.12 -3.72 14.04
CA ALA A 194 -2.20 -4.08 13.14
C ALA A 194 -3.46 -3.24 13.45
N LEU A 195 -4.23 -2.89 12.42
CA LEU A 195 -5.57 -2.36 12.63
C LEU A 195 -6.47 -3.48 13.17
N VAL A 196 -7.10 -3.21 14.30
CA VAL A 196 -7.99 -4.13 15.00
C VAL A 196 -9.35 -3.47 15.19
N ALA A 197 -10.41 -4.27 15.29
CA ALA A 197 -11.72 -3.73 15.64
C ALA A 197 -11.64 -2.94 16.96
N LEU A 198 -12.39 -1.84 17.05
CA LEU A 198 -12.48 -1.05 18.27
C LEU A 198 -12.90 -1.96 19.44
N GLY A 199 -12.03 -2.05 20.45
CA GLY A 199 -12.27 -2.86 21.66
C GLY A 199 -11.77 -4.32 21.60
N THR A 200 -11.19 -4.78 20.48
CA THR A 200 -10.59 -6.13 20.36
C THR A 200 -9.06 -6.11 20.36
N ALA A 201 -8.44 -4.99 20.74
CA ALA A 201 -6.99 -4.87 20.81
C ALA A 201 -6.40 -5.90 21.79
N GLY A 202 -5.91 -7.00 21.23
CA GLY A 202 -4.85 -7.76 21.87
C GLY A 202 -3.65 -6.82 22.04
N ILE A 203 -3.16 -6.71 23.27
CA ILE A 203 -1.94 -5.96 23.58
C ILE A 203 -0.85 -6.44 22.61
N ASP A 204 -0.25 -5.53 21.85
CA ASP A 204 0.94 -5.77 21.03
C ASP A 204 0.76 -6.64 19.76
N THR A 205 -0.39 -6.56 19.07
CA THR A 205 -0.59 -7.25 17.78
C THR A 205 -0.05 -6.42 16.60
N HIS A 206 0.81 -7.01 15.79
CA HIS A 206 1.43 -6.36 14.62
C HIS A 206 1.12 -7.12 13.32
N LEU A 207 1.11 -6.40 12.20
CA LEU A 207 1.19 -6.96 10.85
C LEU A 207 2.66 -6.98 10.42
N LEU A 208 3.13 -8.13 9.96
CA LEU A 208 4.41 -8.27 9.26
C LEU A 208 4.14 -8.18 7.75
N GLU A 209 4.87 -7.28 7.10
CA GLU A 209 4.89 -7.14 5.65
C GLU A 209 6.30 -7.38 5.12
N ILE A 210 6.36 -8.22 4.10
CA ILE A 210 7.57 -8.53 3.34
C ILE A 210 7.27 -8.26 1.89
N PHE A 211 8.02 -7.34 1.30
CA PHE A 211 7.99 -7.01 -0.12
C PHE A 211 9.34 -7.26 -0.76
N ASP A 212 9.38 -7.28 -2.09
CA ASP A 212 10.63 -7.17 -2.83
C ASP A 212 11.34 -5.85 -2.46
N ALA A 213 12.67 -5.86 -2.43
CA ALA A 213 13.48 -4.68 -2.09
C ALA A 213 13.17 -3.45 -2.97
N ASP A 214 12.69 -3.68 -4.19
CA ASP A 214 12.34 -2.62 -5.13
C ASP A 214 10.97 -1.99 -4.87
N VAL A 215 10.16 -2.53 -3.96
CA VAL A 215 8.83 -1.98 -3.64
C VAL A 215 8.96 -0.69 -2.82
N ASP A 216 8.53 0.40 -3.43
CA ASP A 216 8.40 1.72 -2.82
C ASP A 216 7.39 2.56 -3.63
N LYS A 217 6.62 3.42 -2.95
CA LYS A 217 5.62 4.27 -3.60
C LYS A 217 6.24 5.19 -4.65
N TRP A 218 7.38 5.82 -4.35
CA TRP A 218 8.09 6.70 -5.29
C TRP A 218 8.53 5.94 -6.52
N ARG A 219 9.10 4.75 -6.35
CA ARG A 219 9.54 3.97 -7.50
C ARG A 219 8.41 3.60 -8.44
N MET A 220 7.21 3.31 -7.93
CA MET A 220 6.03 3.09 -8.77
C MET A 220 5.53 4.39 -9.41
N ILE A 221 5.61 5.54 -8.71
CA ILE A 221 5.34 6.86 -9.29
C ILE A 221 6.30 7.15 -10.47
N GLN A 222 7.59 6.84 -10.33
CA GLN A 222 8.57 7.01 -11.41
C GLN A 222 8.26 6.13 -12.63
N ARG A 223 7.82 4.88 -12.42
CA ARG A 223 7.35 4.01 -13.50
C ARG A 223 6.12 4.59 -14.21
N LEU A 224 5.16 5.12 -13.45
CA LEU A 224 3.99 5.81 -13.98
C LEU A 224 4.40 7.03 -14.82
N CYS A 225 5.27 7.89 -14.30
CA CYS A 225 5.76 9.08 -15.00
C CYS A 225 6.43 8.72 -16.32
N LYS A 226 7.32 7.72 -16.30
CA LYS A 226 7.98 7.19 -17.50
C LYS A 226 6.97 6.69 -18.54
N ALA A 227 5.94 5.95 -18.11
CA ALA A 227 4.90 5.44 -19.01
C ALA A 227 4.04 6.55 -19.62
N ARG A 228 3.91 7.69 -18.94
CA ARG A 228 3.16 8.87 -19.40
C ARG A 228 4.01 9.92 -20.13
N GLY A 229 5.33 9.79 -20.13
CA GLY A 229 6.23 10.82 -20.63
C GLY A 229 6.12 12.13 -19.84
N ILE A 230 5.92 12.01 -18.53
CA ILE A 230 5.84 13.14 -17.58
C ILE A 230 7.17 13.18 -16.81
N ASP A 231 7.72 14.37 -16.64
CA ASP A 231 8.96 14.56 -15.89
C ASP A 231 8.67 14.52 -14.38
N GLU A 232 9.60 14.00 -13.57
CA GLU A 232 9.43 13.93 -12.11
C GLU A 232 9.30 15.32 -11.47
N SER A 233 9.79 16.38 -12.14
CA SER A 233 9.60 17.78 -11.73
C SER A 233 8.16 18.29 -11.88
N GLU A 234 7.30 17.57 -12.60
CA GLU A 234 5.89 17.88 -12.78
C GLU A 234 4.98 17.13 -11.77
N VAL A 235 5.59 16.45 -10.79
CA VAL A 235 4.88 15.65 -9.77
C VAL A 235 4.85 16.37 -8.43
N VAL A 236 3.66 16.42 -7.83
CA VAL A 236 3.45 16.85 -6.44
C VAL A 236 3.00 15.67 -5.60
N THR A 237 3.59 15.47 -4.42
CA THR A 237 3.23 14.36 -3.51
C THR A 237 2.72 14.84 -2.15
N VAL A 238 1.80 14.09 -1.54
CA VAL A 238 1.26 14.36 -0.21
C VAL A 238 1.21 13.07 0.60
N GLY A 239 1.72 13.07 1.83
CA GLY A 239 1.79 11.87 2.68
C GLY A 239 2.08 12.17 4.15
N ASP A 240 2.09 11.13 4.97
CA ASP A 240 2.25 11.23 6.42
C ASP A 240 3.08 10.09 7.06
N GLY A 241 3.13 8.93 6.42
CA GLY A 241 3.71 7.70 6.98
C GLY A 241 5.13 7.38 6.52
N LEU A 242 5.78 6.40 7.18
CA LEU A 242 7.12 5.95 6.84
C LEU A 242 7.23 5.38 5.40
N ASN A 243 6.14 4.84 4.86
CA ASN A 243 6.03 4.38 3.48
C ASN A 243 5.88 5.52 2.46
N ASP A 244 5.76 6.78 2.91
CA ASP A 244 5.69 7.97 2.05
C ASP A 244 7.05 8.67 1.92
N ILE A 245 8.04 8.31 2.73
CA ILE A 245 9.37 8.96 2.75
C ILE A 245 9.96 9.05 1.33
N GLY A 246 9.90 7.97 0.55
CA GLY A 246 10.41 7.96 -0.82
C GLY A 246 9.77 9.05 -1.68
N MET A 247 8.44 9.13 -1.66
CA MET A 247 7.71 10.06 -2.54
C MET A 247 7.78 11.50 -2.04
N LEU A 248 7.87 11.72 -0.72
CA LEU A 248 8.04 13.04 -0.12
C LEU A 248 9.46 13.58 -0.35
N ALA A 249 10.47 12.72 -0.26
CA ALA A 249 11.85 13.11 -0.50
C ALA A 249 12.15 13.33 -1.99
N GLY A 250 11.63 12.45 -2.85
CA GLY A 250 11.95 12.38 -4.28
C GLY A 250 11.21 13.36 -5.18
N ALA A 251 9.96 13.70 -4.85
CA ALA A 251 9.19 14.67 -5.65
C ALA A 251 9.77 16.08 -5.57
N ALA A 252 9.67 16.83 -6.67
CA ALA A 252 10.12 18.22 -6.73
C ALA A 252 9.38 19.11 -5.73
N GLU A 253 8.07 18.92 -5.64
CA GLU A 253 7.23 19.53 -4.62
C GLU A 253 6.52 18.45 -3.80
N SER A 254 6.53 18.59 -2.48
CA SER A 254 5.89 17.62 -1.61
C SER A 254 5.40 18.24 -0.31
N TYR A 255 4.33 17.68 0.24
CA TYR A 255 3.65 18.17 1.43
C TYR A 255 3.49 17.05 2.46
N ALA A 256 3.98 17.29 3.67
CA ALA A 256 3.62 16.48 4.83
C ALA A 256 2.44 17.12 5.56
N VAL A 257 1.38 16.35 5.80
CA VAL A 257 0.25 16.79 6.63
C VAL A 257 0.67 16.95 8.09
N ALA A 258 -0.07 17.75 8.86
CA ALA A 258 0.34 18.14 10.20
C ALA A 258 0.46 16.96 11.19
N ASN A 259 -0.31 15.89 10.98
CA ASN A 259 -0.27 14.66 11.78
C ASN A 259 0.84 13.68 11.38
N ALA A 260 1.61 13.98 10.33
CA ALA A 260 2.73 13.14 9.91
C ALA A 260 3.76 12.96 11.02
N GLU A 261 4.39 11.79 11.07
CA GLU A 261 5.49 11.54 12.02
C GLU A 261 6.60 12.59 11.83
N PRO A 262 7.22 13.13 12.91
CA PRO A 262 8.25 14.16 12.77
C PRO A 262 9.41 13.75 11.85
N SER A 263 9.81 12.48 11.88
CA SER A 263 10.83 11.88 11.01
C SER A 263 10.44 11.84 9.54
N VAL A 264 9.14 11.73 9.24
CA VAL A 264 8.59 11.76 7.88
C VAL A 264 8.40 13.20 7.42
N ALA A 265 7.88 14.06 8.29
CA ALA A 265 7.52 15.43 7.95
C ALA A 265 8.73 16.28 7.51
N VAL A 266 9.93 15.97 8.00
CA VAL A 266 11.19 16.64 7.58
C VAL A 266 11.65 16.25 6.18
N MET A 267 11.07 15.22 5.55
CA MET A 267 11.40 14.79 4.19
C MET A 267 10.64 15.61 3.13
N ALA A 268 9.47 16.12 3.50
CA ALA A 268 8.63 16.94 2.62
C ALA A 268 9.16 18.37 2.46
N LYS A 269 8.85 19.01 1.33
CA LYS A 269 9.30 20.38 1.04
C LYS A 269 8.44 21.43 1.75
N HIS A 270 7.18 21.08 1.99
CA HIS A 270 6.19 21.93 2.61
C HIS A 270 5.40 21.20 3.69
N ARG A 271 4.69 21.99 4.49
CA ARG A 271 3.70 21.48 5.44
C ARG A 271 2.30 21.78 4.94
N ALA A 272 1.41 20.81 5.09
CA ALA A 272 -0.03 20.97 4.91
C ALA A 272 -0.75 20.91 6.26
N PRO A 273 -2.02 21.35 6.34
CA PRO A 273 -2.88 21.11 7.49
C PRO A 273 -2.98 19.63 7.85
N ASP A 274 -3.59 19.36 9.01
CA ASP A 274 -3.95 18.02 9.45
C ASP A 274 -4.94 17.35 8.47
N HIS A 275 -4.91 16.02 8.35
CA HIS A 275 -5.87 15.28 7.51
C HIS A 275 -7.35 15.60 7.85
N ASP A 276 -7.68 15.90 9.11
CA ASP A 276 -9.03 16.32 9.53
C ASP A 276 -9.36 17.78 9.19
N ALA A 277 -8.38 18.53 8.68
CA ALA A 277 -8.47 19.95 8.36
C ALA A 277 -8.35 20.22 6.84
N ASP A 278 -8.88 19.31 6.02
CA ASP A 278 -8.96 19.43 4.56
C ASP A 278 -7.60 19.66 3.88
N ALA A 279 -6.59 18.88 4.26
CA ALA A 279 -5.21 19.05 3.80
C ALA A 279 -5.08 19.10 2.26
N LEU A 280 -5.80 18.25 1.51
CA LEU A 280 -5.71 18.23 0.04
C LEU A 280 -6.39 19.45 -0.59
N ALA A 281 -7.43 20.01 0.03
CA ALA A 281 -7.99 21.27 -0.44
C ALA A 281 -6.99 22.43 -0.33
N PHE A 282 -6.18 22.44 0.73
CA PHE A 282 -5.07 23.39 0.86
C PHE A 282 -4.01 23.16 -0.22
N VAL A 283 -3.52 21.92 -0.37
CA VAL A 283 -2.46 21.59 -1.35
C VAL A 283 -2.87 21.92 -2.78
N VAL A 284 -4.09 21.54 -3.20
CA VAL A 284 -4.60 21.88 -4.54
C VAL A 284 -4.64 23.40 -4.74
N ALA A 285 -5.05 24.17 -3.71
CA ALA A 285 -5.06 25.62 -3.81
C ALA A 285 -3.65 26.22 -3.96
N GLU A 286 -2.62 25.64 -3.34
CA GLU A 286 -1.22 26.04 -3.56
C GLU A 286 -0.78 25.72 -5.01
N ILE A 287 -1.02 24.49 -5.47
CA ILE A 287 -0.65 24.05 -6.84
C ILE A 287 -1.26 24.97 -7.91
N LEU A 288 -2.52 25.35 -7.74
CA LEU A 288 -3.23 26.18 -8.72
C LEU A 288 -2.87 27.67 -8.65
N ARG A 289 -2.29 28.16 -7.54
CA ARG A 289 -1.78 29.54 -7.45
C ARG A 289 -0.51 29.76 -8.26
N ASP A 290 0.31 28.73 -8.37
CA ASP A 290 1.62 28.78 -9.05
C ASP A 290 1.56 28.43 -10.54
N ARG A 291 0.35 28.37 -11.11
CA ARG A 291 0.08 28.02 -12.52
C ARG A 291 -0.10 29.24 -13.42
#